data_AF-A0A7K4LES8-F1
#
_entry.id   AF-A0A7K4LES8-F1
#
_cell.length_a   1.000
_cell.length_b   1.000
_cell.length_c   1.000
_cell.angle_alpha   90.00
_cell.angle_beta   90.00
_cell.angle_gamma   90.00
#
_symmetry.space_group_name_H-M   'P 1'
#
loop_
_entity.id
_entity.type
_entity.pdbx_description
1 polymer ?
#
loop_
_entity_poly.entity_id
_entity_poly.type
_entity_poly.pdbx_seq_one_letter_code
_entity_poly.pdbx_strand_id
1 'polypeptide(L)'
;QLFAHWEAVASTHRVSLPRGERQRRWHRGAPGGGCPRPHRPPCLADMAGPIAQMTRHGRLREPVPYATLARRDKTEEGTYEERQYPAGKWACVTMGEPMYEQSISLSFMKLMRYICKENSGGCYLGMTVPVLNEIHLTKEGTELAREVLTAFYLPGAFQQNTPIPTDPEIRIVERAPIRVITRVFYGMTTEETILREIRLLWELLGSTDTVLRDTYIVAVYENPSIPQRRNEIWFIRRA
;
A
#
# COMPACT_ATOMS: atom_id res chain seq x y z
N GLN A 1 9.43 -16.58 -2.12
CA GLN A 1 9.80 -15.44 -1.25
C GLN A 1 8.61 -14.52 -0.94
N LEU A 2 7.77 -14.07 -1.90
CA LEU A 2 6.51 -13.38 -1.56
C LEU A 2 5.44 -14.29 -0.90
N PHE A 3 5.40 -15.59 -1.23
CA PHE A 3 4.45 -16.54 -0.63
C PHE A 3 4.70 -16.74 0.88
N ALA A 4 5.96 -16.88 1.28
CA ALA A 4 6.36 -16.93 2.70
C ALA A 4 6.01 -15.62 3.44
N HIS A 5 5.98 -14.49 2.73
CA HIS A 5 5.49 -13.22 3.26
C HIS A 5 3.98 -13.23 3.54
N TRP A 6 3.17 -13.83 2.67
CA TRP A 6 1.73 -13.95 2.90
C TRP A 6 1.37 -14.98 3.96
N GLU A 7 2.09 -16.10 4.03
CA GLU A 7 1.96 -17.06 5.14
C GLU A 7 2.41 -16.43 6.46
N ALA A 8 3.52 -15.68 6.49
CA ALA A 8 3.97 -14.97 7.68
C ALA A 8 2.97 -13.88 8.10
N VAL A 9 2.49 -13.03 7.20
CA VAL A 9 1.52 -11.97 7.55
C VAL A 9 0.20 -12.55 8.05
N ALA A 10 -0.32 -13.59 7.38
CA ALA A 10 -1.55 -14.27 7.80
C ALA A 10 -1.38 -15.03 9.13
N SER A 11 -0.20 -15.60 9.41
CA SER A 11 0.07 -16.33 10.65
C SER A 11 0.43 -15.41 11.83
N THR A 12 1.19 -14.34 11.61
CA THR A 12 1.65 -13.41 12.65
C THR A 12 0.52 -12.57 13.23
N HIS A 13 -0.47 -12.14 12.42
CA HIS A 13 -1.51 -11.20 12.88
C HIS A 13 -2.82 -11.89 13.28
N ARG A 14 -2.89 -13.23 13.32
CA ARG A 14 -4.11 -14.03 13.60
C ARG A 14 -5.36 -13.50 12.87
N VAL A 15 -5.18 -12.96 11.67
CA VAL A 15 -6.29 -12.49 10.84
C VAL A 15 -7.03 -13.73 10.37
N SER A 16 -8.22 -13.96 10.93
CA SER A 16 -9.10 -15.01 10.46
C SER A 16 -9.57 -14.62 9.06
N LEU A 17 -9.03 -15.29 8.05
CA LEU A 17 -9.59 -15.26 6.70
C LEU A 17 -11.08 -15.59 6.81
N PRO A 18 -11.97 -14.89 6.07
CA PRO A 18 -13.38 -15.28 6.03
C PRO A 18 -13.45 -16.73 5.52
N ARG A 19 -13.63 -17.66 6.44
CA ARG A 19 -13.99 -19.03 6.13
C ARG A 19 -15.39 -18.93 5.55
N GLY A 20 -15.52 -19.25 4.27
CA GLY A 20 -16.84 -19.32 3.62
C GLY A 20 -17.76 -20.22 4.45
N GLU A 21 -18.72 -19.63 5.15
CA GLU A 21 -19.75 -20.38 5.84
C GLU A 21 -20.62 -21.07 4.80
N ARG A 22 -20.66 -22.40 4.87
CA ARG A 22 -21.58 -23.23 4.08
C ARG A 22 -23.00 -23.13 4.66
N GLN A 23 -23.89 -22.53 3.86
CA GLN A 23 -25.04 -23.21 3.24
C GLN A 23 -26.23 -23.64 4.13
N ARG A 24 -27.39 -23.02 3.90
CA ARG A 24 -28.73 -23.66 3.97
C ARG A 24 -29.55 -23.17 2.77
N ARG A 25 -29.82 -24.02 1.78
CA ARG A 25 -30.98 -24.92 1.62
C ARG A 25 -32.02 -24.27 0.68
N TRP A 26 -32.04 -24.70 -0.58
CA TRP A 26 -33.27 -24.70 -1.39
C TRP A 26 -33.33 -26.00 -2.23
N HIS A 27 -34.50 -26.62 -2.17
CA HIS A 27 -34.85 -27.93 -2.71
C HIS A 27 -35.03 -27.92 -4.24
N ARG A 28 -35.06 -29.14 -4.79
CA ARG A 28 -35.16 -29.62 -6.18
C ARG A 28 -36.20 -28.91 -7.07
N GLY A 29 -35.88 -28.79 -8.37
CA GLY A 29 -36.86 -28.65 -9.46
C GLY A 29 -36.26 -28.39 -10.86
N ALA A 30 -36.27 -29.43 -11.71
CA ALA A 30 -36.29 -29.46 -13.20
C ALA A 30 -35.14 -28.89 -14.07
N PRO A 31 -34.95 -29.40 -15.32
CA PRO A 31 -33.82 -29.10 -16.20
C PRO A 31 -34.17 -28.09 -17.30
N GLY A 32 -33.29 -27.13 -17.55
CA GLY A 32 -33.42 -26.16 -18.65
C GLY A 32 -32.26 -25.16 -18.60
N GLY A 33 -31.65 -24.87 -19.75
CA GLY A 33 -30.37 -24.16 -19.85
C GLY A 33 -30.32 -22.78 -19.18
N GLY A 34 -29.11 -22.35 -18.80
CA GLY A 34 -28.89 -20.99 -18.32
C GLY A 34 -27.61 -20.78 -17.52
N CYS A 35 -26.84 -19.76 -17.96
CA CYS A 35 -25.80 -18.97 -17.29
C CYS A 35 -24.49 -19.66 -16.80
N PRO A 36 -23.32 -19.07 -17.12
CA PRO A 36 -22.07 -19.45 -16.47
C PRO A 36 -22.14 -19.06 -14.99
N ARG A 37 -21.76 -20.01 -14.14
CA ARG A 37 -21.84 -19.92 -12.67
C ARG A 37 -21.05 -18.71 -12.14
N PRO A 38 -21.49 -18.04 -11.06
CA PRO A 38 -20.67 -17.01 -10.42
C PRO A 38 -19.41 -17.67 -9.87
N HIS A 39 -18.25 -17.22 -10.36
CA HIS A 39 -16.96 -17.70 -9.89
C HIS A 39 -16.82 -17.38 -8.40
N ARG A 40 -16.47 -18.40 -7.60
CA ARG A 40 -16.10 -18.24 -6.18
C ARG A 40 -14.97 -17.21 -6.05
N PRO A 41 -14.96 -16.36 -5.00
CA PRO A 41 -13.78 -15.56 -4.70
C PRO A 41 -12.61 -16.51 -4.37
N PRO A 42 -11.43 -16.37 -5.01
CA PRO A 42 -10.29 -17.24 -4.77
C PRO A 42 -9.74 -17.04 -3.35
N CYS A 43 -9.46 -18.14 -2.66
CA CYS A 43 -8.81 -18.10 -1.36
C CYS A 43 -7.31 -17.77 -1.50
N LEU A 44 -6.62 -17.40 -0.41
CA LEU A 44 -5.20 -17.01 -0.46
C LEU A 44 -4.28 -18.09 -1.08
N ALA A 45 -4.68 -19.37 -1.00
CA ALA A 45 -4.00 -20.48 -1.66
C ALA A 45 -3.99 -20.35 -3.19
N ASP A 46 -5.01 -19.74 -3.77
CA ASP A 46 -5.12 -19.53 -5.23
C ASP A 46 -4.18 -18.40 -5.73
N MET A 47 -3.64 -17.58 -4.83
CA MET A 47 -2.70 -16.49 -5.16
C MET A 47 -1.25 -16.98 -5.29
N ALA A 48 -0.94 -18.22 -4.86
CA ALA A 48 0.41 -18.78 -4.91
C ALA A 48 0.98 -18.87 -6.34
N GLY A 49 0.16 -19.28 -7.31
CA GLY A 49 0.52 -19.38 -8.71
C GLY A 49 0.85 -18.03 -9.35
N PRO A 50 -0.07 -17.05 -9.30
CA PRO A 50 0.17 -15.68 -9.77
C PRO A 50 1.41 -15.02 -9.17
N ILE A 51 1.63 -15.20 -7.87
CA ILE A 51 2.79 -14.64 -7.15
C ILE A 51 4.11 -15.32 -7.57
N ALA A 52 4.10 -16.64 -7.77
CA ALA A 52 5.24 -17.37 -8.30
C ALA A 52 5.56 -16.94 -9.74
N GLN A 53 4.53 -16.65 -10.55
CA GLN A 53 4.68 -16.13 -11.91
C GLN A 53 5.30 -14.73 -11.91
N MET A 54 4.90 -13.83 -11.01
CA MET A 54 5.56 -12.52 -10.84
C MET A 54 7.03 -12.65 -10.43
N THR A 55 7.35 -13.62 -9.56
CA THR A 55 8.73 -13.89 -9.11
C THR A 55 9.59 -14.48 -10.22
N ARG A 56 9.01 -15.35 -11.07
CA ARG A 56 9.70 -16.00 -12.21
C ARG A 56 9.95 -15.07 -13.39
N HIS A 57 9.08 -14.09 -13.62
CA HIS A 57 9.25 -13.13 -14.72
C HIS A 57 10.22 -11.98 -14.40
N GLY A 58 10.85 -11.94 -13.22
CA GLY A 58 11.92 -11.00 -12.92
C GLY A 58 11.59 -9.54 -13.22
N ARG A 59 10.29 -9.16 -13.17
CA ARG A 59 9.89 -7.78 -13.44
C ARG A 59 10.45 -6.92 -12.32
N LEU A 60 11.53 -6.21 -12.66
CA LEU A 60 12.09 -5.07 -11.92
C LEU A 60 10.92 -4.28 -11.34
N ARG A 61 10.92 -4.06 -10.02
CA ARG A 61 9.96 -3.15 -9.41
C ARG A 61 10.22 -1.77 -10.00
N GLU A 62 9.26 -1.23 -10.74
CA GLU A 62 9.40 0.08 -11.38
C GLU A 62 9.40 1.14 -10.27
N PRO A 63 10.47 1.94 -10.13
CA PRO A 63 10.46 3.03 -9.16
C PRO A 63 9.46 4.10 -9.61
N VAL A 64 8.65 4.61 -8.68
CA VAL A 64 7.82 5.79 -8.93
C VAL A 64 8.76 6.95 -9.31
N PRO A 65 8.53 7.63 -10.45
CA PRO A 65 9.40 8.71 -10.88
C PRO A 65 9.36 9.88 -9.89
N TYR A 66 10.52 10.47 -9.60
CA TYR A 66 10.64 11.70 -8.83
C TYR A 66 11.86 12.51 -9.28
N ALA A 67 11.85 13.80 -8.98
CA ALA A 67 13.00 14.68 -9.07
C ALA A 67 13.46 15.10 -7.68
N THR A 68 14.75 14.93 -7.37
CA THR A 68 15.35 15.46 -6.15
C THR A 68 15.54 16.96 -6.31
N LEU A 69 14.94 17.75 -5.41
CA LEU A 69 15.04 19.21 -5.40
C LEU A 69 16.18 19.68 -4.50
N ALA A 70 16.34 19.05 -3.34
CA ALA A 70 17.40 19.37 -2.40
C ALA A 70 17.76 18.14 -1.55
N ARG A 71 19.02 18.08 -1.13
CA ARG A 71 19.49 17.14 -0.11
C ARG A 71 20.15 17.94 1.00
N ARG A 72 19.77 17.67 2.25
CA ARG A 72 20.33 18.34 3.42
C ARG A 72 20.90 17.29 4.34
N ASP A 73 22.21 17.35 4.52
CA ASP A 73 22.92 16.52 5.48
C ASP A 73 23.18 17.38 6.73
N LYS A 74 22.40 17.19 7.80
CA LYS A 74 22.83 17.70 9.12
C LYS A 74 23.78 16.66 9.69
N THR A 75 25.06 17.01 9.75
CA THR A 75 26.18 16.08 10.00
C THR A 75 26.13 15.33 11.33
N GLU A 76 25.26 15.70 12.28
CA GLU A 76 25.12 15.02 13.58
C GLU A 76 23.72 14.44 13.86
N GLU A 77 22.66 14.89 13.16
CA GLU A 77 21.25 14.56 13.52
C GLU A 77 20.54 13.72 12.44
N GLY A 78 21.11 13.63 11.23
CA GLY A 78 20.57 12.84 10.11
C GLY A 78 20.36 13.63 8.83
N THR A 79 20.07 12.90 7.75
CA THR A 79 19.88 13.48 6.41
C THR A 79 18.42 13.42 6.00
N TYR A 80 17.91 14.49 5.39
CA TYR A 80 16.61 14.47 4.70
C TYR A 80 16.75 14.97 3.27
N GLU A 81 15.80 14.57 2.43
CA GLU A 81 15.75 14.91 1.01
C GLU A 81 14.41 15.56 0.68
N GLU A 82 14.42 16.59 -0.17
CA GLU A 82 13.21 17.16 -0.74
C GLU A 82 13.03 16.63 -2.17
N ARG A 83 11.87 16.04 -2.44
CA ARG A 83 11.54 15.40 -3.72
C ARG A 83 10.23 15.95 -4.28
N GLN A 84 10.18 16.07 -5.60
CA GLN A 84 8.95 16.32 -6.36
C GLN A 84 8.53 15.01 -7.05
N TYR A 85 7.33 14.55 -6.76
CA TYR A 85 6.65 13.50 -7.51
C TYR A 85 5.69 14.12 -8.52
N PRO A 86 5.64 13.61 -9.76
CA PRO A 86 4.72 14.11 -10.78
C PRO A 86 3.28 13.68 -10.49
N ALA A 87 2.34 14.26 -11.24
CA ALA A 87 0.97 13.77 -11.25
C ALA A 87 0.90 12.33 -11.77
N GLY A 88 -0.07 11.56 -11.30
CA GLY A 88 -0.31 10.23 -11.82
C GLY A 88 -1.44 9.50 -11.10
N LYS A 89 -1.83 8.36 -11.66
CA LYS A 89 -2.89 7.51 -11.13
C LYS A 89 -2.36 6.49 -10.14
N TRP A 90 -3.08 6.38 -9.04
CA TRP A 90 -2.82 5.48 -7.93
C TRP A 90 -4.05 4.62 -7.65
N ALA A 91 -3.86 3.33 -7.43
CA ALA A 91 -4.89 2.48 -6.86
C ALA A 91 -4.83 2.62 -5.33
N CYS A 92 -5.94 3.06 -4.73
CA CYS A 92 -6.04 3.39 -3.32
C CYS A 92 -7.07 2.49 -2.63
N VAL A 93 -6.74 2.02 -1.43
CA VAL A 93 -7.65 1.34 -0.50
C VAL A 93 -7.53 2.01 0.85
N THR A 94 -8.65 2.24 1.53
CA THR A 94 -8.66 2.82 2.89
C THR A 94 -9.22 1.77 3.84
N MET A 95 -8.50 1.51 4.93
CA MET A 95 -8.91 0.56 5.98
C MET A 95 -8.72 1.18 7.36
N GLY A 96 -9.59 0.80 8.29
CA GLY A 96 -9.54 1.24 9.68
C GLY A 96 -9.63 0.05 10.62
N GLU A 97 -8.59 -0.79 10.67
CA GLU A 97 -8.48 -1.88 11.64
C GLU A 97 -7.97 -1.39 13.00
N PRO A 98 -8.09 -2.18 14.08
CA PRO A 98 -7.60 -1.78 15.41
C PRO A 98 -6.09 -1.52 15.48
N MET A 99 -5.30 -2.07 14.55
CA MET A 99 -3.84 -1.88 14.47
C MET A 99 -3.46 -1.40 13.07
N TYR A 100 -2.55 -0.43 12.99
CA TYR A 100 -1.98 0.05 11.72
C TYR A 100 -1.52 -1.08 10.79
N GLU A 101 -0.81 -2.08 11.32
CA GLU A 101 -0.23 -3.20 10.57
C GLU A 101 -1.32 -4.06 9.90
N GLN A 102 -2.47 -4.20 10.55
CA GLN A 102 -3.62 -4.92 10.01
C GLN A 102 -4.24 -4.13 8.85
N SER A 103 -4.44 -2.81 9.03
CA SER A 103 -4.99 -1.93 7.99
C SER A 103 -4.17 -1.98 6.70
N ILE A 104 -2.84 -1.85 6.80
CA ILE A 104 -1.96 -1.89 5.61
C ILE A 104 -1.89 -3.29 4.99
N SER A 105 -1.94 -4.35 5.80
CA SER A 105 -1.90 -5.73 5.30
C SER A 105 -3.16 -6.10 4.52
N LEU A 106 -4.34 -5.76 5.06
CA LEU A 106 -5.62 -5.99 4.36
C LEU A 106 -5.73 -5.16 3.08
N SER A 107 -5.34 -3.88 3.15
CA SER A 107 -5.34 -2.99 1.98
C SER A 107 -4.42 -3.50 0.88
N PHE A 108 -3.21 -3.92 1.25
CA PHE A 108 -2.24 -4.45 0.29
C PHE A 108 -2.70 -5.78 -0.33
N MET A 109 -3.41 -6.65 0.42
CA MET A 109 -4.02 -7.86 -0.17
C MET A 109 -4.98 -7.53 -1.31
N LYS A 110 -5.82 -6.52 -1.14
CA LYS A 110 -6.78 -6.08 -2.17
C LYS A 110 -6.05 -5.54 -3.39
N LEU A 111 -5.08 -4.65 -3.18
CA LEU A 111 -4.24 -4.12 -4.26
C LEU A 111 -3.50 -5.23 -5.01
N MET A 112 -3.04 -6.26 -4.30
CA MET A 112 -2.32 -7.39 -4.91
C MET A 112 -3.21 -8.28 -5.76
N ARG A 113 -4.49 -8.46 -5.40
CA ARG A 113 -5.48 -9.09 -6.29
C ARG A 113 -5.65 -8.32 -7.59
N TYR A 114 -5.84 -7.00 -7.46
CA TYR A 114 -5.93 -6.10 -8.61
C TYR A 114 -4.70 -6.16 -9.51
N ILE A 115 -3.49 -6.15 -8.94
CA ILE A 115 -2.22 -6.31 -9.68
C ILE A 115 -2.14 -7.70 -10.35
N CYS A 116 -2.68 -8.74 -9.70
CA CYS A 116 -2.67 -10.13 -10.15
C CYS A 116 -3.90 -10.54 -10.96
N LYS A 117 -4.29 -9.75 -11.97
CA LYS A 117 -5.36 -10.03 -12.94
C LYS A 117 -6.80 -9.85 -12.46
N GLU A 118 -7.07 -9.52 -11.20
CA GLU A 118 -8.43 -9.13 -10.76
C GLU A 118 -8.73 -7.68 -11.17
N ASN A 119 -8.71 -7.45 -12.48
CA ASN A 119 -8.96 -6.19 -13.16
C ASN A 119 -9.61 -6.46 -14.52
N SER A 120 -10.23 -5.44 -15.12
CA SER A 120 -10.97 -5.56 -16.38
C SER A 120 -10.14 -6.10 -17.55
N GLY A 121 -8.81 -5.96 -17.50
CA GLY A 121 -7.90 -6.47 -18.53
C GLY A 121 -7.46 -7.91 -18.30
N GLY A 122 -7.79 -8.53 -17.16
CA GLY A 122 -7.35 -9.89 -16.83
C GLY A 122 -5.82 -10.07 -16.84
N CYS A 123 -5.07 -8.97 -16.69
CA CYS A 123 -3.65 -8.91 -16.95
C CYS A 123 -2.83 -8.55 -15.70
N TYR A 124 -1.54 -8.90 -15.72
CA TYR A 124 -0.61 -8.48 -14.66
C TYR A 124 -0.14 -7.06 -14.90
N LEU A 125 -0.39 -6.20 -13.92
CA LEU A 125 0.05 -4.81 -13.99
C LEU A 125 1.57 -4.70 -13.81
N GLY A 126 2.16 -5.54 -12.95
CA GLY A 126 3.54 -5.37 -12.49
C GLY A 126 3.60 -4.61 -11.17
N MET A 127 4.77 -4.54 -10.55
CA MET A 127 4.96 -3.88 -9.26
C MET A 127 5.68 -2.56 -9.43
N THR A 128 5.21 -1.54 -8.71
CA THR A 128 5.92 -0.28 -8.50
C THR A 128 6.37 -0.16 -7.05
N VAL A 129 7.38 0.68 -6.80
CA VAL A 129 7.83 1.05 -5.46
C VAL A 129 8.11 2.54 -5.35
N PRO A 130 7.82 3.18 -4.21
CA PRO A 130 7.26 2.59 -2.99
C PRO A 130 5.74 2.38 -3.05
N VAL A 131 5.23 1.53 -2.15
CA VAL A 131 3.81 1.56 -1.73
C VAL A 131 3.69 2.61 -0.65
N LEU A 132 2.70 3.50 -0.76
CA LEU A 132 2.49 4.60 0.18
C LEU A 132 1.39 4.25 1.17
N ASN A 133 1.63 4.50 2.45
CA ASN A 133 0.60 4.46 3.49
C ASN A 133 0.43 5.88 4.03
N GLU A 134 -0.65 6.53 3.64
CA GLU A 134 -1.03 7.84 4.11
C GLU A 134 -1.81 7.70 5.43
N ILE A 135 -1.32 8.42 6.44
CA ILE A 135 -1.79 8.36 7.81
C ILE A 135 -2.10 9.77 8.30
N HIS A 136 -3.06 9.84 9.21
CA HIS A 136 -3.41 11.08 9.90
C HIS A 136 -3.13 10.93 11.39
N LEU A 137 -2.89 12.06 12.07
CA LEU A 137 -2.91 12.07 13.53
C LEU A 137 -4.31 12.43 14.03
N THR A 138 -4.61 12.04 15.27
CA THR A 138 -5.83 12.50 15.95
C THR A 138 -5.78 14.03 16.16
N LYS A 139 -6.90 14.63 16.58
CA LYS A 139 -6.97 16.09 16.79
C LYS A 139 -5.99 16.58 17.86
N GLU A 140 -5.64 15.70 18.79
CA GLU A 140 -4.68 15.93 19.87
C GLU A 140 -3.23 15.83 19.36
N GLY A 141 -3.01 15.25 18.18
CA GLY A 141 -1.69 15.13 17.54
C GLY A 141 -0.76 14.10 18.18
N THR A 142 -1.27 13.27 19.10
CA THR A 142 -0.46 12.33 19.88
C THR A 142 -0.55 10.89 19.38
N GLU A 143 -1.64 10.54 18.68
CA GLU A 143 -1.94 9.18 18.24
C GLU A 143 -2.23 9.15 16.74
N LEU A 144 -2.07 7.98 16.11
CA LEU A 144 -2.51 7.79 14.73
C LEU A 144 -4.04 7.67 14.70
N ALA A 145 -4.66 8.35 13.75
CA ALA A 145 -6.04 8.06 13.38
C ALA A 145 -6.12 6.63 12.85
N ARG A 146 -7.26 5.98 13.13
CA ARG A 146 -7.48 4.58 12.79
C ARG A 146 -7.47 4.30 11.28
N GLU A 147 -7.97 5.24 10.48
CA GLU A 147 -8.03 5.09 9.03
C GLU A 147 -6.65 5.31 8.39
N VAL A 148 -6.25 4.34 7.58
CA VAL A 148 -5.01 4.36 6.80
C VAL A 148 -5.36 4.17 5.34
N LEU A 149 -4.87 5.07 4.48
CA LEU A 149 -4.98 4.92 3.04
C LEU A 149 -3.70 4.31 2.50
N THR A 150 -3.81 3.12 1.91
CA THR A 150 -2.72 2.47 1.17
C THR A 150 -2.85 2.75 -0.31
N ALA A 151 -1.80 3.28 -0.93
CA ALA A 151 -1.77 3.66 -2.34
C ALA A 151 -0.64 2.95 -3.09
N PHE A 152 -1.00 2.37 -4.24
CA PHE A 152 -0.09 1.75 -5.20
C PHE A 152 -0.05 2.56 -6.49
N TYR A 153 1.15 2.99 -6.91
CA TYR A 153 1.31 3.73 -8.15
C TYR A 153 1.12 2.79 -9.35
N LEU A 154 0.28 3.17 -10.31
CA LEU A 154 0.15 2.35 -11.52
C LEU A 154 1.44 2.43 -12.34
N PRO A 155 2.00 1.31 -12.83
CA PRO A 155 3.15 1.32 -13.72
C PRO A 155 2.92 2.24 -14.94
N GLY A 156 3.97 2.83 -15.50
CA GLY A 156 3.86 3.81 -16.57
C GLY A 156 2.99 3.36 -17.76
N ALA A 157 3.05 2.07 -18.11
CA ALA A 157 2.24 1.47 -19.17
C ALA A 157 0.71 1.54 -18.93
N PHE A 158 0.27 1.68 -17.68
CA PHE A 158 -1.14 1.70 -17.27
C PHE A 158 -1.63 3.08 -16.77
N GLN A 159 -0.78 4.11 -16.85
CA GLN A 159 -1.15 5.48 -16.47
C GLN A 159 -2.25 6.07 -17.39
N GLN A 160 -2.18 5.82 -18.70
CA GLN A 160 -3.20 6.28 -19.64
C GLN A 160 -4.40 5.31 -19.70
N ASN A 161 -4.13 4.04 -19.99
CA ASN A 161 -5.14 3.00 -20.13
C ASN A 161 -5.19 2.14 -18.87
N THR A 162 -5.80 2.67 -17.80
CA THR A 162 -5.89 2.00 -16.50
C THR A 162 -6.94 0.88 -16.49
N PRO A 163 -6.56 -0.38 -16.19
CA PRO A 163 -7.52 -1.46 -16.00
C PRO A 163 -8.39 -1.20 -14.78
N ILE A 164 -9.70 -1.42 -14.91
CA ILE A 164 -10.67 -1.13 -13.86
C ILE A 164 -10.59 -2.24 -12.80
N PRO A 165 -10.45 -1.92 -11.50
CA PRO A 165 -10.50 -2.92 -10.44
C PRO A 165 -11.83 -3.67 -10.39
N THR A 166 -11.81 -4.96 -10.10
CA THR A 166 -13.05 -5.73 -9.85
C THR A 166 -13.54 -5.60 -8.41
N ASP A 167 -12.65 -5.29 -7.47
CA ASP A 167 -13.00 -5.00 -6.07
C ASP A 167 -13.46 -3.54 -5.96
N PRO A 168 -14.72 -3.28 -5.54
CA PRO A 168 -15.27 -1.92 -5.47
C PRO A 168 -14.62 -1.04 -4.39
N GLU A 169 -13.86 -1.61 -3.44
CA GLU A 169 -13.13 -0.84 -2.43
C GLU A 169 -11.83 -0.23 -2.98
N ILE A 170 -11.35 -0.71 -4.14
CA ILE A 170 -10.17 -0.17 -4.79
C ILE A 170 -10.58 1.01 -5.66
N ARG A 171 -10.14 2.21 -5.27
CA ARG A 171 -10.39 3.45 -6.00
C ARG A 171 -9.17 3.84 -6.81
N ILE A 172 -9.35 4.06 -8.12
CA ILE A 172 -8.32 4.71 -8.94
C ILE A 172 -8.43 6.22 -8.74
N VAL A 173 -7.36 6.83 -8.23
CA VAL A 173 -7.29 8.26 -7.93
C VAL A 173 -6.15 8.88 -8.72
N GLU A 174 -6.43 9.93 -9.47
CA GLU A 174 -5.41 10.77 -10.08
C GLU A 174 -4.94 11.80 -9.05
N ARG A 175 -3.69 11.67 -8.62
CA ARG A 175 -3.06 12.58 -7.66
C ARG A 175 -2.33 13.69 -8.43
N ALA A 176 -2.48 14.92 -7.98
CA ALA A 176 -1.69 16.06 -8.46
C ALA A 176 -0.20 15.90 -8.09
N PRO A 177 0.71 16.66 -8.71
CA PRO A 177 2.12 16.62 -8.33
C PRO A 177 2.28 16.97 -6.84
N ILE A 178 3.10 16.19 -6.13
CA ILE A 178 3.31 16.36 -4.70
C ILE A 178 4.78 16.62 -4.40
N ARG A 179 5.04 17.61 -3.55
CA ARG A 179 6.35 17.89 -2.99
C ARG A 179 6.43 17.29 -1.60
N VAL A 180 7.49 16.55 -1.33
CA VAL A 180 7.68 15.88 -0.04
C VAL A 180 9.08 16.11 0.49
N ILE A 181 9.17 16.17 1.81
CA ILE A 181 10.42 16.04 2.55
C ILE A 181 10.45 14.63 3.11
N THR A 182 11.50 13.87 2.82
CA THR A 182 11.61 12.46 3.17
C THR A 182 12.85 12.17 4.00
N ARG A 183 12.70 11.26 4.97
CA ARG A 183 13.79 10.70 5.76
C ARG A 183 13.70 9.17 5.77
N VAL A 184 14.83 8.52 5.52
CA VAL A 184 14.95 7.07 5.52
C VAL A 184 15.01 6.54 6.95
N PHE A 185 14.32 5.44 7.21
CA PHE A 185 14.45 4.64 8.43
C PHE A 185 14.32 3.15 8.10
N TYR A 186 14.67 2.29 9.07
CA TYR A 186 14.71 0.84 8.85
C TYR A 186 13.87 0.08 9.87
N GLY A 187 13.38 -1.09 9.45
CA GLY A 187 12.70 -2.04 10.32
C GLY A 187 11.19 -2.06 10.16
N MET A 188 10.51 -2.56 11.20
CA MET A 188 9.06 -2.67 11.23
C MET A 188 8.41 -1.29 11.34
N THR A 189 7.23 -1.16 10.75
CA THR A 189 6.39 0.05 10.77
C THR A 189 5.20 -0.21 11.68
N THR A 190 5.36 0.09 12.96
CA THR A 190 4.31 0.13 14.00
C THR A 190 3.92 1.57 14.29
N GLU A 191 2.79 1.78 14.98
CA GLU A 191 2.36 3.12 15.42
C GLU A 191 3.45 3.85 16.22
N GLU A 192 4.12 3.16 17.15
CA GLU A 192 5.19 3.79 17.95
C GLU A 192 6.39 4.18 17.09
N THR A 193 6.81 3.31 16.17
CA THR A 193 7.93 3.63 15.27
C THR A 193 7.60 4.81 14.37
N ILE A 194 6.39 4.86 13.82
CA ILE A 194 5.94 5.94 12.95
C ILE A 194 5.93 7.27 13.71
N LEU A 195 5.31 7.31 14.90
CA LEU A 195 5.29 8.50 15.74
C LEU A 195 6.71 8.96 16.10
N ARG A 196 7.63 8.03 16.36
CA ARG A 196 9.04 8.35 16.60
C ARG A 196 9.70 8.97 15.37
N GLU A 197 9.54 8.38 14.19
CA GLU A 197 10.16 8.93 12.98
C GLU A 197 9.56 10.29 12.56
N ILE A 198 8.27 10.52 12.84
CA ILE A 198 7.64 11.85 12.71
C ILE A 198 8.33 12.86 13.63
N ARG A 199 8.50 12.55 14.92
CA ARG A 199 9.19 13.44 15.86
C ARG A 199 10.62 13.76 15.42
N LEU A 200 11.39 12.74 15.01
CA LEU A 200 12.77 12.92 14.55
C LEU A 200 12.85 13.80 13.29
N LEU A 201 11.91 13.68 12.34
CA LEU A 201 11.90 14.55 11.17
C LEU A 201 11.48 15.99 11.52
N TRP A 202 10.57 16.18 12.49
CA TRP A 202 10.26 17.52 13.02
C TRP A 202 11.44 18.17 13.74
N GLU A 203 12.23 17.42 14.52
CA GLU A 203 13.46 17.91 15.16
C GLU A 203 14.47 18.40 14.11
N LEU A 204 14.59 17.69 12.99
CA LEU A 204 15.47 18.08 11.89
C LEU A 204 15.00 19.33 11.16
N LEU A 205 13.70 19.46 10.91
CA LEU A 205 13.10 20.57 10.18
C LEU A 205 12.95 21.83 11.02
N GLY A 206 12.77 21.69 12.33
CA GLY A 206 12.38 22.77 13.22
C GLY A 206 10.95 23.24 12.96
N SER A 207 10.57 24.35 13.61
CA SER A 207 9.25 24.95 13.40
C SER A 207 9.14 25.54 11.99
N THR A 208 8.21 25.00 11.21
CA THR A 208 7.91 25.51 9.86
C THR A 208 6.44 25.32 9.53
N ASP A 209 5.89 26.26 8.76
CA ASP A 209 4.52 26.18 8.22
C ASP A 209 4.51 25.76 6.74
N THR A 210 5.65 25.29 6.24
CA THR A 210 5.81 24.89 4.83
C THR A 210 5.36 23.46 4.56
N VAL A 211 5.01 22.69 5.60
CA VAL A 211 4.53 21.30 5.49
C VAL A 211 3.18 21.12 6.20
N LEU A 212 2.43 20.09 5.79
CA LEU A 212 1.23 19.65 6.49
C LEU A 212 1.61 19.03 7.84
N ARG A 213 0.82 19.32 8.90
CA ARG A 213 1.10 18.86 10.28
C ARG A 213 0.30 17.64 10.72
N ASP A 214 -0.78 17.30 9.99
CA ASP A 214 -1.71 16.25 10.41
C ASP A 214 -1.78 15.10 9.40
N THR A 215 -0.96 15.14 8.36
CA THR A 215 -0.93 14.13 7.30
C THR A 215 0.51 13.77 6.99
N TYR A 216 0.81 12.49 7.09
CA TYR A 216 2.13 11.92 6.87
C TYR A 216 2.03 10.71 5.95
N ILE A 217 3.12 10.37 5.28
CA ILE A 217 3.16 9.19 4.42
C ILE A 217 4.33 8.29 4.83
N VAL A 218 4.04 7.01 5.04
CA VAL A 218 5.06 5.95 5.17
C VAL A 218 5.24 5.28 3.81
N ALA A 219 6.40 5.47 3.20
CA ALA A 219 6.77 4.86 1.93
C ALA A 219 7.55 3.56 2.14
N VAL A 220 7.00 2.44 1.67
CA VAL A 220 7.53 1.09 1.86
C VAL A 220 8.08 0.56 0.53
N TYR A 221 9.36 0.18 0.54
CA TYR A 221 10.08 -0.25 -0.67
C TYR A 221 10.25 -1.77 -0.75
N GLU A 222 10.27 -2.40 0.41
CA GLU A 222 10.65 -3.80 0.56
C GLU A 222 9.52 -4.64 1.14
N ASN A 223 9.68 -5.95 1.00
CA ASN A 223 8.73 -6.90 1.51
C ASN A 223 8.76 -6.92 3.06
N PRO A 224 7.62 -6.95 3.75
CA PRO A 224 7.57 -7.03 5.22
C PRO A 224 8.33 -8.19 5.87
N SER A 225 8.65 -9.27 5.15
CA SER A 225 9.52 -10.35 5.63
C SER A 225 11.00 -9.98 5.71
N ILE A 226 11.42 -8.81 5.19
CA ILE A 226 12.77 -8.30 5.34
C ILE A 226 12.90 -7.61 6.71
N PRO A 227 13.73 -8.14 7.65
CA PRO A 227 13.76 -7.64 9.03
C PRO A 227 14.20 -6.18 9.15
N GLN A 228 15.21 -5.78 8.37
CA GLN A 228 15.74 -4.42 8.31
C GLN A 228 15.27 -3.72 7.04
N ARG A 229 13.97 -3.80 6.76
CA ARG A 229 13.42 -3.20 5.54
C ARG A 229 13.61 -1.68 5.54
N ARG A 230 13.99 -1.14 4.40
CA ARG A 230 14.06 0.29 4.12
C ARG A 230 12.65 0.85 3.97
N ASN A 231 12.35 1.84 4.79
CA ASN A 231 11.15 2.67 4.67
C ASN A 231 11.56 4.14 4.66
N GLU A 232 10.61 5.00 4.34
CA GLU A 232 10.77 6.43 4.48
C GLU A 232 9.54 7.05 5.13
N ILE A 233 9.74 8.08 5.95
CA ILE A 233 8.67 8.95 6.44
C ILE A 233 8.68 10.23 5.62
N TRP A 234 7.51 10.63 5.11
CA TRP A 234 7.35 11.76 4.22
C TRP A 234 6.44 12.81 4.85
N PHE A 235 6.89 14.05 4.82
CA PHE A 235 6.11 15.24 5.14
C PHE A 235 5.72 15.91 3.84
N ILE A 236 4.44 16.26 3.68
CA ILE A 236 3.93 16.88 2.46
C ILE A 236 4.14 18.38 2.54
N ARG A 237 4.85 18.98 1.58
CA ARG A 237 4.98 20.43 1.46
C ARG A 237 3.63 21.03 1.04
N ARG A 238 3.27 22.17 1.63
CA ARG A 238 2.15 22.98 1.15
C ARG A 238 2.50 23.56 -0.23
N ALA A 239 1.53 23.57 -1.13
CA ALA A 239 1.64 24.18 -2.45
C ALA A 239 1.72 25.71 -2.33
#